data_AF-A0A530BFW8-F1
#
_entry.id   AF-A0A530BFW8-F1
#
_cell.length_a   1.000
_cell.length_b   1.000
_cell.length_c   1.000
_cell.angle_alpha   90.00
_cell.angle_beta   90.00
_cell.angle_gamma   90.00
#
_symmetry.space_group_name_H-M   'P 1'
#
loop_
_entity.id
_entity.type
_entity.pdbx_description
1 polymer ?
#
loop_
_entity_poly.entity_id
_entity_poly.type
_entity_poly.pdbx_seq_one_letter_code
_entity_poly.pdbx_strand_id
1 'polypeptide(L)' 'ALMALGYAGWGAGQLESEIAENGWLTCPATQELLFDADIERKYDRILASIGIDLAHLSAAAGHA' A
#
# COMPACT_ATOMS: atom_id res chain seq x y z
N ALA A 1 -4.62 -5.64 -21.97
CA ALA A 1 -3.49 -6.50 -21.56
C ALA A 1 -2.54 -5.67 -20.70
N LEU A 2 -2.03 -6.20 -19.59
CA LEU A 2 -1.07 -5.53 -18.71
C LEU A 2 0.32 -6.13 -18.97
N MET A 3 1.32 -5.27 -19.14
CA MET A 3 2.72 -5.68 -19.25
C MET A 3 3.48 -5.03 -18.09
N ALA A 4 4.13 -5.84 -17.27
CA ALA A 4 4.97 -5.39 -16.17
C ALA A 4 6.38 -5.97 -16.34
N LEU A 5 7.40 -5.17 -16.07
CA LEU A 5 8.81 -5.57 -16.14
C LEU A 5 9.45 -5.36 -14.76
N GLY A 6 9.96 -6.44 -14.18
CA GLY A 6 10.47 -6.45 -12.80
C GLY A 6 9.41 -6.87 -11.78
N TYR A 7 9.88 -7.19 -10.57
CA TYR A 7 9.01 -7.56 -9.45
C TYR A 7 9.62 -7.04 -8.14
N ALA A 8 8.75 -6.70 -7.19
CA ALA A 8 9.15 -6.52 -5.80
C ALA A 8 9.14 -7.89 -5.12
N GLY A 9 10.19 -8.19 -4.37
CA GLY A 9 10.32 -9.43 -3.62
C GLY A 9 10.81 -9.14 -2.22
N TRP A 10 10.31 -9.89 -1.26
CA TRP A 10 10.70 -9.82 0.13
C TRP A 10 11.44 -11.11 0.52
N GLY A 11 12.42 -10.97 1.40
CA GLY A 11 13.04 -12.12 2.07
C GLY A 11 12.05 -12.80 3.03
N ALA A 12 12.39 -14.01 3.47
CA ALA A 12 11.56 -14.75 4.42
C ALA A 12 11.32 -13.93 5.71
N GLY A 13 10.06 -13.68 6.06
CA GLY A 13 9.68 -12.92 7.26
C GLY A 13 9.88 -11.40 7.18
N GLN A 14 10.42 -10.88 6.08
CA GLN A 14 10.70 -9.46 5.93
C GLN A 14 9.41 -8.65 5.80
N LEU A 15 8.48 -9.10 4.95
CA LEU A 15 7.21 -8.40 4.73
C LEU A 15 6.39 -8.32 6.02
N GLU A 16 6.34 -9.42 6.77
CA GLU A 16 5.63 -9.50 8.04
C GLU A 16 6.23 -8.55 9.09
N SER A 17 7.57 -8.47 9.15
CA SER A 17 8.28 -7.53 10.02
C SER A 17 7.98 -6.08 9.63
N GLU A 18 8.04 -5.75 8.34
CA GLU A 18 7.78 -4.39 7.86
C GLU A 18 6.30 -3.98 8.05
N ILE A 19 5.35 -4.91 7.93
CA ILE A 19 3.94 -4.66 8.29
C ILE A 19 3.81 -4.39 9.80
N ALA A 20 4.49 -5.18 10.65
CA ALA A 20 4.45 -5.00 12.10
C ALA A 20 5.07 -3.67 12.55
N GLU A 21 6.09 -3.18 11.85
CA GLU A 21 6.74 -1.89 12.08
C GLU A 21 5.96 -0.69 11.48
N ASN A 22 4.76 -0.93 10.94
CA ASN A 22 3.95 0.06 10.22
C ASN A 22 4.64 0.64 8.96
N GLY A 23 5.59 -0.10 8.38
CA GLY A 23 6.23 0.23 7.10
C GLY A 23 5.34 -0.06 5.88
N TRP A 24 4.39 -0.99 6.01
CA TRP A 24 3.39 -1.28 4.97
C TRP A 24 1.97 -1.33 5.52
N LEU A 25 1.04 -0.78 4.74
CA LEU A 25 -0.40 -0.93 4.95
C LEU A 25 -0.95 -1.96 3.97
N THR A 26 -1.88 -2.80 4.43
CA THR A 26 -2.52 -3.82 3.60
C THR A 26 -3.96 -3.44 3.31
N CYS A 27 -4.42 -3.74 2.09
CA CYS A 27 -5.80 -3.54 1.67
C CYS A 27 -6.25 -4.69 0.75
N PRO A 28 -7.56 -4.97 0.65
CA PRO A 28 -8.07 -5.92 -0.31
C PRO A 28 -7.79 -5.46 -1.76
N ALA A 29 -7.22 -6.34 -2.57
CA ALA A 29 -7.04 -6.06 -4.00
C ALA A 29 -8.37 -6.24 -4.74
N THR A 30 -8.80 -5.22 -5.49
CA THR A 30 -9.95 -5.30 -6.41
C THR A 30 -9.50 -5.03 -7.85
N GLN A 31 -10.30 -5.47 -8.84
CA GLN A 31 -9.97 -5.23 -10.24
C GLN A 31 -10.04 -3.75 -10.61
N GLU A 32 -10.97 -2.99 -10.01
CA GLU A 32 -11.07 -1.55 -10.20
C GLU A 32 -9.81 -0.87 -9.72
N LEU A 33 -9.28 -1.27 -8.56
CA LEU A 33 -8.00 -0.76 -8.08
C LEU A 33 -6.85 -1.22 -8.96
N LEU A 34 -6.75 -2.51 -9.31
CA LEU A 34 -5.60 -3.01 -10.05
C LEU A 34 -5.46 -2.34 -11.44
N PHE A 35 -6.57 -2.18 -12.16
CA PHE A 35 -6.60 -1.67 -13.53
C PHE A 35 -7.08 -0.22 -13.66
N ASP A 36 -7.15 0.52 -12.55
CA ASP A 36 -7.52 1.94 -12.59
C ASP A 36 -6.58 2.75 -13.50
N ALA A 37 -7.16 3.61 -14.33
CA ALA A 37 -6.44 4.49 -15.23
C ALA A 37 -5.98 5.79 -14.54
N ASP A 38 -6.65 6.21 -13.46
CA ASP A 38 -6.30 7.41 -12.69
C ASP A 38 -5.20 7.09 -11.68
N ILE A 39 -3.97 6.93 -12.18
CA ILE A 39 -2.81 6.57 -11.35
C ILE A 39 -2.49 7.64 -10.29
N GLU A 40 -2.75 8.91 -10.59
CA GLU A 40 -2.45 10.03 -9.69
C GLU A 40 -3.32 9.99 -8.44
N ARG A 41 -4.62 9.71 -8.59
CA ARG A 41 -5.56 9.65 -7.46
C ARG A 41 -5.74 8.25 -6.88
N LYS A 42 -5.16 7.23 -7.52
CA LYS A 42 -5.27 5.84 -7.12
C LYS A 42 -4.81 5.64 -5.68
N TYR A 43 -3.67 6.22 -5.32
CA TYR A 43 -3.10 6.07 -3.98
C TYR A 43 -4.02 6.63 -2.89
N ASP A 44 -4.48 7.88 -3.05
CA ASP A 44 -5.40 8.54 -2.13
C ASP A 44 -6.72 7.77 -1.99
N ARG A 45 -7.26 7.28 -3.12
CA ARG A 45 -8.51 6.49 -3.13
C ARG A 45 -8.36 5.14 -2.43
N ILE A 46 -7.22 4.47 -2.59
CA ILE A 46 -6.94 3.22 -1.89
C ILE A 46 -6.90 3.45 -0.39
N LEU A 47 -6.20 4.49 0.06
CA LEU A 47 -6.10 4.82 1.48
C LEU A 47 -7.46 5.21 2.07
N ALA A 48 -8.24 6.03 1.35
CA ALA A 48 -9.61 6.36 1.74
C ALA A 48 -10.51 5.11 1.80
N SER A 49 -10.32 4.12 0.92
CA SER A 49 -11.11 2.88 0.90
C SER A 49 -10.89 2.01 2.15
N ILE A 50 -9.73 2.13 2.80
CA ILE A 50 -9.43 1.45 4.06
C ILE A 50 -9.61 2.36 5.28
N GLY A 51 -10.21 3.55 5.11
CA GLY A 51 -10.48 4.50 6.17
C GLY A 51 -9.24 5.21 6.72
N ILE A 52 -8.15 5.23 5.95
CA ILE A 52 -6.89 5.89 6.32
C ILE A 52 -6.79 7.21 5.55
N ASP A 53 -6.55 8.29 6.28
CA ASP A 53 -6.25 9.60 5.71
C ASP A 53 -4.72 9.80 5.70
N LEU A 54 -4.17 10.17 4.53
CA LEU A 54 -2.75 10.50 4.37
C LEU A 54 -2.28 11.59 5.33
N ALA A 55 -3.15 12.52 5.70
CA ALA A 55 -2.82 13.56 6.68
C ALA A 55 -2.55 12.99 8.08
N HIS A 56 -3.03 11.77 8.36
CA HIS A 56 -2.80 11.05 9.62
C HIS A 56 -1.63 10.05 9.53
N LEU A 57 -1.10 9.81 8.32
CA LEU A 57 0.11 9.02 8.10
C LEU A 57 1.35 9.89 8.42
N SER A 58 1.83 9.77 9.65
CA SER A 58 3.12 10.36 10.05
C SER A 58 4.26 9.49 9.56
N ALA A 59 5.30 10.11 8.99
CA ALA A 59 6.56 9.43 8.63
C ALA A 59 7.32 8.88 9.85
N ALA A 60 6.92 9.25 11.06
CA ALA A 60 7.38 8.63 12.29
C ALA A 60 6.39 7.53 12.70
N ALA A 61 6.82 6.26 12.61
CA ALA A 61 6.16 5.17 13.32
C ALA A 61 6.20 5.49 14.82
N GLY A 62 5.08 6.00 15.35
CA GLY A 62 4.95 6.32 16.77
C GLY A 62 4.94 5.05 17.59
N HIS A 63 6.11 4.63 18.08
CA HIS A 63 6.21 3.69 19.19
C HIS A 63 5.96 4.46 20.50
N ALA A 64 5.02 3.99 21.31
CA ALA A 64 4.88 4.36 22.72
C ALA A 64 5.33 3.17 23.59
#